data_AF-A0A5P8VYN1-F1
#
_entry.id   AF-A0A5P8VYN1-F1
#
_cell.length_a   1.000
_cell.length_b   1.000
_cell.length_c   1.000
_cell.angle_alpha   90.00
_cell.angle_beta   90.00
_cell.angle_gamma   90.00
#
_symmetry.space_group_name_H-M   'P 1'
#
loop_
_entity.id
_entity.type
_entity.pdbx_description
1 polymer ?
#
loop_
_entity_poly.entity_id
_entity_poly.type
_entity_poly.pdbx_seq_one_letter_code
_entity_poly.pdbx_strand_id
1 'polypeptide(L)' 'MSYSVEFTKEAITNLEALASTIQERILRKVHWLSENFDDVSPQALSADLSGLFKLRIGDYRIIY' A
#
# COMPACT_ATOMS: atom_id res chain seq x y z
N MET A 1 -6.48 -0.94 -16.82
CA MET A 1 -6.48 0.54 -16.65
C MET A 1 -5.56 0.84 -15.49
N SER A 2 -4.89 2.00 -15.44
CA SER A 2 -4.09 2.37 -14.25
C SER A 2 -4.92 3.25 -13.33
N TYR A 3 -4.96 2.89 -12.06
CA TYR A 3 -5.56 3.71 -11.01
C TYR A 3 -4.60 4.85 -10.61
N SER A 4 -5.14 5.96 -10.11
CA SER A 4 -4.35 7.01 -9.47
C SER A 4 -4.06 6.64 -8.02
N VAL A 5 -2.83 6.92 -7.57
CA VAL A 5 -2.40 6.67 -6.19
C VAL A 5 -2.20 8.00 -5.49
N GLU A 6 -2.86 8.16 -4.34
CA GLU A 6 -2.64 9.28 -3.43
C GLU A 6 -2.16 8.75 -2.07
N PHE A 7 -1.18 9.44 -1.48
CA PHE A 7 -0.64 9.10 -0.17
C PHE A 7 -1.15 10.07 0.88
N THR A 8 -1.63 9.56 2.00
CA THR A 8 -1.93 10.39 3.16
C THR A 8 -0.63 10.95 3.76
N LYS A 9 -0.74 12.05 4.52
CA LYS A 9 0.42 12.61 5.24
C LYS A 9 1.06 11.58 6.17
N GLU A 10 0.24 10.79 6.84
CA GLU A 10 0.70 9.71 7.71
C GLU A 10 1.48 8.63 6.92
N ALA A 11 1.01 8.23 5.74
CA ALA A 11 1.71 7.28 4.89
C ALA A 11 3.08 7.81 4.46
N ILE A 12 3.19 9.11 4.13
CA ILE A 12 4.46 9.75 3.76
C ILE A 12 5.42 9.74 4.96
N THR A 13 4.99 10.20 6.14
CA THR A 13 5.83 10.21 7.34
C THR A 13 6.30 8.81 7.73
N ASN A 14 5.41 7.80 7.65
CA ASN A 14 5.77 6.41 7.94
C ASN A 14 6.76 5.85 6.91
N LEU A 15 6.63 6.22 5.64
CA LEU A 15 7.54 5.78 4.58
C LEU A 15 8.94 6.39 4.75
N GLU A 16 9.02 7.70 5.04
CA GLU A 16 10.27 8.43 5.25
C GLU A 16 11.12 7.86 6.40
N ALA A 17 10.49 7.27 7.42
CA ALA A 17 11.17 6.64 8.55
C ALA A 17 11.85 5.29 8.20
N LEU A 18 11.59 4.72 7.02
CA LEU A 18 12.14 3.43 6.60
C LEU A 18 13.47 3.58 5.85
N ALA A 19 14.27 2.52 5.82
CA ALA A 19 15.46 2.50 4.97
C ALA A 19 15.08 2.63 3.48
N SER A 20 15.92 3.31 2.69
CA SER A 20 15.67 3.59 1.27
C SER A 20 15.30 2.36 0.45
N THR A 21 15.96 1.23 0.69
CA THR A 21 15.69 -0.05 0.01
C THR A 21 14.28 -0.58 0.29
N ILE A 22 13.75 -0.34 1.48
CA ILE A 22 12.38 -0.70 1.86
C ILE A 22 11.39 0.27 1.21
N GLN A 23 11.70 1.57 1.21
CA GLN A 23 10.86 2.59 0.56
C GLN A 23 10.65 2.27 -0.93
N GLU A 24 11.73 1.98 -1.66
CA GLU A 24 11.66 1.61 -3.07
C GLU A 24 10.82 0.35 -3.31
N ARG A 25 10.97 -0.67 -2.45
CA ARG A 25 10.18 -1.90 -2.56
C ARG A 25 8.70 -1.63 -2.35
N ILE A 26 8.35 -0.76 -1.40
CA ILE A 26 6.98 -0.33 -1.13
C ILE A 26 6.42 0.41 -2.35
N LEU A 27 7.09 1.46 -2.80
CA LEU A 27 6.63 2.30 -3.92
C LEU A 27 6.44 1.49 -5.20
N ARG A 28 7.38 0.59 -5.53
CA ARG A 28 7.24 -0.31 -6.68
C ARG A 28 6.01 -1.21 -6.57
N LYS A 29 5.71 -1.73 -5.39
CA LYS A 29 4.56 -2.62 -5.21
C LYS A 29 3.23 -1.85 -5.21
N VAL A 30 3.21 -0.61 -4.73
CA VAL A 30 2.05 0.29 -4.84
C VAL A 30 1.76 0.63 -6.30
N HIS A 31 2.79 0.99 -7.07
CA HIS A 31 2.65 1.22 -8.51
C HIS A 31 2.14 -0.03 -9.24
N TRP A 32 2.71 -1.19 -8.93
CA TRP A 32 2.22 -2.45 -9.48
C TRP A 32 0.74 -2.70 -9.12
N LEU A 33 0.33 -2.39 -7.88
CA LEU A 33 -1.07 -2.52 -7.47
C LEU A 33 -1.97 -1.60 -8.28
N SER A 34 -1.58 -0.34 -8.55
CA SER A 34 -2.41 0.57 -9.35
C SER A 34 -2.57 0.13 -10.80
N GLU A 35 -1.61 -0.60 -11.35
CA GLU A 35 -1.69 -1.15 -12.71
C GLU A 35 -2.52 -2.45 -12.80
N ASN A 36 -2.61 -3.21 -11.70
CA ASN A 36 -3.19 -4.56 -11.67
C ASN A 36 -4.36 -4.68 -10.69
N PHE A 37 -4.95 -3.56 -10.26
CA PHE A 37 -5.92 -3.54 -9.17
C PHE A 37 -7.14 -4.44 -9.46
N ASP A 38 -7.63 -4.43 -10.70
CA ASP A 38 -8.76 -5.24 -11.15
C ASP A 38 -8.48 -6.75 -11.08
N ASP A 39 -7.22 -7.16 -11.20
CA ASP A 39 -6.78 -8.55 -11.22
C ASP A 39 -6.38 -9.07 -9.83
N VAL A 40 -6.40 -8.21 -8.80
CA VAL A 40 -6.01 -8.54 -7.43
C VAL A 40 -7.24 -8.58 -6.55
N SER A 41 -7.42 -9.67 -5.81
CA SER A 41 -8.42 -9.71 -4.73
C SER A 41 -7.88 -8.95 -3.50
N PRO A 42 -8.49 -7.82 -3.11
CA PRO A 42 -8.06 -7.07 -1.93
C PRO A 42 -8.29 -7.89 -0.66
N GLN A 43 -7.42 -7.72 0.34
CA GLN A 43 -7.57 -8.38 1.63
C GLN A 43 -8.17 -7.41 2.65
N ALA A 44 -9.44 -7.59 2.99
CA ALA A 44 -10.15 -6.71 3.91
C ALA A 44 -9.55 -6.73 5.33
N LEU A 45 -9.59 -5.58 5.98
CA LEU A 45 -9.33 -5.41 7.40
C LEU A 45 -10.65 -5.40 8.19
N SER A 46 -10.55 -5.53 9.51
CA SER A 46 -11.70 -5.65 10.43
C SER A 46 -11.59 -4.66 11.59
N ALA A 47 -12.63 -4.63 12.45
CA ALA A 47 -12.73 -3.73 13.59
C ALA A 47 -12.59 -2.26 13.16
N ASP A 48 -11.71 -1.48 13.80
CA ASP A 48 -11.55 -0.05 13.55
C ASP A 48 -11.04 0.28 12.13
N LEU A 49 -10.56 -0.73 11.40
CA LEU A 49 -10.08 -0.60 10.01
C LEU A 49 -11.05 -1.24 9.00
N SER A 50 -12.30 -1.52 9.41
CA SER A 50 -13.32 -2.08 8.51
C SER A 50 -13.59 -1.14 7.34
N GLY A 51 -13.65 -1.70 6.13
CA GLY A 51 -13.81 -0.94 4.89
C GLY A 51 -12.48 -0.58 4.21
N LEU A 52 -11.35 -0.84 4.86
CA LEU A 52 -10.01 -0.74 4.27
C LEU A 52 -9.45 -2.13 3.94
N PHE A 53 -8.42 -2.14 3.11
CA PHE A 53 -7.70 -3.32 2.66
C PHE A 53 -6.22 -3.24 3.02
N LYS A 54 -5.52 -4.38 2.92
CA LYS A 54 -4.08 -4.46 3.14
C LYS A 54 -3.33 -5.04 1.94
N LEU A 55 -2.17 -4.46 1.67
CA LEU A 55 -1.16 -4.99 0.74
C LEU A 55 0.06 -5.42 1.55
N ARG A 56 0.41 -6.71 1.51
CA ARG A 56 1.55 -7.27 2.25
C ARG A 56 2.85 -7.16 1.45
N ILE A 57 3.90 -6.64 2.07
CA ILE A 57 5.24 -6.51 1.47
C ILE A 57 6.28 -6.97 2.50
N GLY A 58 6.55 -8.29 2.53
CA GLY A 58 7.39 -8.88 3.58
C GLY A 58 6.75 -8.69 4.96
N ASP A 59 7.45 -7.95 5.82
CA ASP A 59 7.02 -7.60 7.18
C ASP A 59 6.18 -6.31 7.24
N TYR A 60 6.13 -5.54 6.16
CA TYR A 60 5.34 -4.32 6.06
C TYR A 60 3.92 -4.58 5.55
N ARG A 61 2.98 -3.73 5.95
CA ARG A 61 1.61 -3.70 5.42
C ARG A 61 1.27 -2.27 5.04
N ILE A 62 0.74 -2.10 3.84
CA ILE A 62 0.16 -0.86 3.38
C ILE A 62 -1.35 -0.99 3.54
N ILE A 63 -1.97 -0.01 4.17
CA ILE A 63 -3.42 0.09 4.30
C ILE A 63 -3.93 1.02 3.20
N TYR A 64 -4.94 0.59 2.43
CA TYR A 64 -5.53 1.34 1.32
C TYR A 64 -7.02 1.05 1.18
#